data_AF-A0A9Q1BHB8-F1
#
_entry.id   AF-A0A9Q1BHB8-F1
#
_cell.length_a   1.000
_cell.length_b   1.000
_cell.length_c   1.000
_cell.angle_alpha   90.00
_cell.angle_beta   90.00
_cell.angle_gamma   90.00
#
_symmetry.space_group_name_H-M   'P 1'
#
loop_
_entity.id
_entity.type
_entity.pdbx_description
1 polymer ?
#
loop_
_entity_poly.entity_id
_entity_poly.type
_entity_poly.pdbx_seq_one_letter_code
_entity_poly.pdbx_strand_id
1 'polypeptide(L)'
;MDVLHLVISRRKRNNFFKLIDAGEKDFQKPEEKDLLRGMMMTACDVSAIAKPWEIQRDVAELVFSEFFEQGDMERQQLQEEPIAMMDRKKKDELPKMQVGFIDAICMPVYKNFADMNPSLKPLLEGVSRNRVEWEKLAKEREKEKLPATNSSNQNSVKKV
;
A
#
# COMPACT_ATOMS: atom_id res chain seq x y z
N MET A 1 5.97 17.51 -3.31
CA MET A 1 6.30 16.40 -2.39
C MET A 1 7.27 15.46 -3.09
N ASP A 2 8.54 15.65 -2.74
CA ASP A 2 9.78 14.90 -2.97
C ASP A 2 9.74 13.53 -3.67
N VAL A 3 9.47 13.53 -4.98
CA VAL A 3 9.76 12.42 -5.89
C VAL A 3 11.25 12.01 -5.82
N LEU A 4 12.14 12.94 -5.49
CA LEU A 4 13.59 12.72 -5.37
C LEU A 4 13.95 11.77 -4.22
N HIS A 5 13.23 11.83 -3.09
CA HIS A 5 13.54 11.00 -1.93
C HIS A 5 13.07 9.55 -2.13
N LEU A 6 11.93 9.37 -2.79
CA LEU A 6 11.40 8.05 -3.17
C LEU A 6 12.31 7.31 -4.17
N VAL A 7 12.90 8.04 -5.13
CA VAL A 7 13.80 7.47 -6.16
C VAL A 7 15.13 7.01 -5.55
N ILE A 8 15.73 7.81 -4.66
CA ILE A 8 16.97 7.44 -3.96
C ILE A 8 16.73 6.23 -3.03
N SER A 9 15.59 6.20 -2.34
CA SER A 9 15.20 5.07 -1.49
C SER A 9 14.97 3.78 -2.29
N ARG A 10 14.25 3.85 -3.43
CA ARG A 10 13.92 2.65 -4.22
C ARG A 10 15.15 1.93 -4.78
N ARG A 11 16.20 2.66 -5.20
CA ARG A 11 17.48 2.06 -5.62
C ARG A 11 18.25 1.41 -4.48
N LYS A 12 18.25 2.05 -3.30
CA LYS A 12 19.00 1.57 -2.13
C LYS A 12 18.28 0.44 -1.39
N ARG A 13 16.94 0.34 -1.50
CA ARG A 13 16.08 -0.65 -0.84
C ARG A 13 16.55 -2.11 -0.99
N ASN A 14 16.93 -2.51 -2.20
CA ASN A 14 17.35 -3.89 -2.46
C ASN A 14 18.65 -4.26 -1.73
N ASN A 15 19.56 -3.32 -1.58
CA ASN A 15 20.81 -3.55 -0.85
C ASN A 15 20.57 -3.61 0.66
N PHE A 16 19.57 -2.86 1.16
CA PHE A 16 19.19 -2.93 2.57
C PHE A 16 18.57 -4.26 2.93
N PHE A 17 17.62 -4.76 2.13
CA PHE A 17 17.00 -6.06 2.39
C PHE A 17 18.04 -7.18 2.43
N LYS A 18 19.02 -7.17 1.51
CA LYS A 18 20.13 -8.12 1.53
C LYS A 18 20.96 -8.09 2.81
N LEU A 19 21.21 -6.90 3.38
CA LEU A 19 21.99 -6.77 4.61
C LEU A 19 21.21 -7.24 5.84
N ILE A 20 19.91 -6.93 5.92
CA ILE A 20 19.07 -7.45 7.02
C ILE A 20 18.88 -8.96 6.91
N ASP A 21 18.64 -9.48 5.70
CA ASP A 21 18.50 -10.93 5.46
C ASP A 21 19.80 -11.69 5.79
N ALA A 22 20.96 -11.04 5.65
CA ALA A 22 22.25 -11.57 6.08
C ALA A 22 22.45 -11.54 7.61
N GLY A 23 21.50 -11.00 8.37
CA GLY A 23 21.56 -10.89 9.82
C GLY A 23 22.41 -9.73 10.34
N GLU A 24 22.81 -8.80 9.48
CA GLU A 24 23.61 -7.64 9.89
C GLU A 24 22.73 -6.66 10.67
N LYS A 25 23.07 -6.45 11.94
CA LYS A 25 22.36 -5.53 12.84
C LYS A 25 23.21 -4.35 13.25
N ASP A 26 24.51 -4.36 12.94
CA ASP A 26 25.43 -3.31 13.34
C ASP A 26 25.86 -2.46 12.15
N PHE A 27 25.18 -1.32 11.97
CA PHE A 27 25.42 -0.39 10.86
C PHE A 27 26.60 0.53 11.17
N GLN A 28 27.80 0.00 11.35
CA GLN A 28 28.98 0.84 11.67
C GLN A 28 29.60 1.48 10.44
N LYS A 29 29.53 0.82 9.28
CA LYS A 29 30.15 1.36 8.06
C LYS A 29 29.37 2.59 7.58
N PRO A 30 30.05 3.61 7.03
CA PRO A 30 29.38 4.81 6.51
C PRO A 30 28.26 4.50 5.50
N GLU A 31 28.50 3.55 4.60
CA GLU A 31 27.53 3.12 3.59
C GLU A 31 26.28 2.47 4.19
N GLU A 32 26.46 1.66 5.25
CA GLU A 32 25.38 1.01 6.02
C GLU A 32 24.55 2.05 6.79
N LYS A 33 25.20 3.08 7.36
CA LYS A 33 24.51 4.19 8.03
C LYS A 33 23.65 5.00 7.06
N ASP A 34 24.18 5.31 5.88
CA ASP A 34 23.43 6.04 4.86
C ASP A 34 22.25 5.24 4.31
N LEU A 35 22.41 3.92 4.25
CA LEU A 35 21.36 3.00 3.88
C LEU A 35 20.24 2.95 4.93
N LEU A 36 20.61 2.83 6.21
CA LEU A 36 19.67 2.86 7.33
C LEU A 36 18.89 4.19 7.36
N ARG A 37 19.58 5.33 7.18
CA ARG A 37 18.95 6.66 7.07
C ARG A 37 17.93 6.70 5.94
N GLY A 38 18.28 6.19 4.76
CA GLY A 38 17.35 6.13 3.62
C GLY A 38 16.09 5.30 3.93
N MET A 39 16.26 4.18 4.63
CA MET A 39 15.13 3.34 5.04
C MET A 39 14.29 3.97 6.15
N MET A 40 14.90 4.65 7.12
CA MET A 40 14.19 5.39 8.16
C MET A 40 13.37 6.52 7.55
N MET A 41 13.95 7.30 6.62
CA MET A 41 13.21 8.32 5.89
C MET A 41 12.01 7.73 5.15
N THR A 42 12.18 6.56 4.55
CA THR A 42 11.08 5.85 3.88
C THR A 42 9.99 5.45 4.86
N ALA A 43 10.35 4.89 6.03
CA ALA A 43 9.39 4.54 7.07
C ALA A 43 8.67 5.75 7.66
N CYS A 44 9.32 6.91 7.72
CA CYS A 44 8.69 8.17 8.11
C CYS A 44 7.69 8.65 7.05
N ASP A 45 8.08 8.58 5.77
CA ASP A 45 7.26 8.99 4.63
C ASP A 45 5.97 8.15 4.53
N VAL A 46 6.06 6.83 4.75
CA VAL A 46 4.89 5.94 4.76
C VAL A 46 4.27 5.73 6.14
N SER A 47 4.61 6.56 7.15
CA SER A 47 4.20 6.35 8.55
C SER A 47 2.70 6.36 8.81
N ALA A 48 1.92 6.99 7.93
CA ALA A 48 0.46 6.96 7.97
C ALA A 48 -0.10 5.53 7.95
N ILE A 49 0.58 4.59 7.29
CA ILE A 49 0.10 3.21 7.13
C ILE A 49 0.09 2.41 8.44
N ALA A 50 0.82 2.88 9.46
CA ALA A 50 0.88 2.25 10.79
C ALA A 50 -0.08 2.88 11.81
N LYS A 51 -0.80 3.96 11.44
CA LYS A 51 -1.73 4.67 12.32
C LYS A 51 -3.05 3.90 12.48
N PRO A 52 -3.91 4.24 13.47
CA PRO A 52 -5.27 3.72 13.54
C PRO A 52 -6.01 3.84 12.21
N TRP A 53 -6.91 2.88 11.95
CA TRP A 53 -7.58 2.68 10.67
C TRP A 53 -8.23 3.95 10.13
N GLU A 54 -8.92 4.69 10.98
CA GLU A 54 -9.66 5.90 10.64
C GLU A 54 -8.71 6.96 10.09
N ILE A 55 -7.57 7.17 10.76
CA ILE A 55 -6.54 8.11 10.33
C ILE A 55 -5.90 7.63 9.03
N GLN A 56 -5.55 6.35 8.95
CA GLN A 56 -4.88 5.78 7.79
C GLN A 56 -5.78 5.87 6.55
N ARG A 57 -7.07 5.56 6.69
CA ARG A 57 -8.06 5.66 5.61
C ARG A 57 -8.21 7.08 5.13
N ASP A 58 -8.38 8.04 6.04
CA ASP A 58 -8.54 9.45 5.67
C ASP A 58 -7.29 9.99 4.94
N VAL A 59 -6.08 9.62 5.40
CA VAL A 59 -4.83 9.96 4.70
C VAL A 59 -4.77 9.30 3.31
N ALA A 60 -5.18 8.04 3.18
CA ALA A 60 -5.21 7.38 1.87
C ALA A 60 -6.15 8.12 0.91
N GLU A 61 -7.36 8.49 1.37
CA GLU A 61 -8.32 9.24 0.56
C GLU A 61 -7.79 10.59 0.09
N LEU A 62 -7.07 11.33 0.95
CA LEU A 62 -6.41 12.58 0.57
C LEU A 62 -5.34 12.36 -0.51
N VAL A 63 -4.45 11.38 -0.32
CA VAL A 63 -3.39 11.05 -1.29
C VAL A 63 -3.99 10.67 -2.65
N PHE A 64 -5.07 9.89 -2.66
CA PHE A 64 -5.75 9.55 -3.90
C PHE A 64 -6.45 10.74 -4.54
N SER A 65 -7.04 11.64 -3.75
CA SER A 65 -7.61 12.88 -4.29
C SER A 65 -6.55 13.70 -5.02
N GLU A 66 -5.36 13.86 -4.44
CA GLU A 66 -4.23 14.55 -5.07
C GLU A 66 -3.77 13.82 -6.34
N PHE A 67 -3.68 12.49 -6.32
CA PHE A 67 -3.29 11.70 -7.51
C PHE A 67 -4.31 11.79 -8.63
N PHE A 68 -5.61 11.84 -8.33
CA PHE A 68 -6.65 12.02 -9.34
C PHE A 68 -6.62 13.41 -9.94
N GLU A 69 -6.42 14.44 -9.12
CA GLU A 69 -6.24 15.81 -9.61
C GLU A 69 -5.01 15.93 -10.51
N GLN A 70 -3.89 15.28 -10.14
CA GLN A 70 -2.71 15.23 -10.98
C GLN A 70 -2.96 14.48 -12.30
N GLY A 71 -3.60 13.31 -12.27
CA GLY A 71 -3.91 12.55 -13.48
C GLY A 71 -4.87 13.30 -14.43
N ASP A 72 -5.81 14.06 -13.87
CA ASP A 72 -6.71 14.90 -14.66
C ASP A 72 -5.96 16.07 -15.32
N MET A 73 -4.99 16.68 -14.61
CA MET A 73 -4.11 17.71 -15.20
C MET A 73 -3.22 17.14 -16.31
N GLU A 74 -2.63 15.96 -16.11
CA GLU A 74 -1.79 15.29 -17.12
C GLU A 74 -2.61 14.96 -18.38
N ARG A 75 -3.83 14.46 -18.23
CA ARG A 75 -4.73 14.20 -19.36
C ARG A 75 -5.09 15.50 -20.12
N GLN A 76 -5.36 16.59 -19.41
CA GLN A 76 -5.75 17.86 -20.03
C GLN A 76 -4.57 18.58 -20.70
N GLN A 77 -3.39 18.58 -20.07
CA GLN A 77 -2.25 19.38 -20.51
C GLN A 77 -1.30 18.61 -21.45
N LEU A 78 -1.11 17.31 -21.20
CA LEU A 78 -0.14 16.47 -21.93
C LEU A 78 -0.80 15.51 -22.91
N GLN A 79 -2.14 15.37 -22.87
CA GLN A 79 -2.91 14.40 -23.68
C GLN A 79 -2.45 12.94 -23.46
N GLU A 80 -1.83 12.66 -22.31
CA GLU A 80 -1.42 11.32 -21.91
C GLU A 80 -2.48 10.69 -21.00
N GLU A 81 -2.67 9.37 -21.12
CA GLU A 81 -3.57 8.66 -20.21
C GLU A 81 -2.85 8.40 -18.87
N PRO A 82 -3.43 8.85 -17.74
CA PRO A 82 -2.80 8.70 -16.44
C PRO A 82 -2.68 7.23 -16.04
N ILE A 83 -1.64 6.90 -15.27
CA ILE A 83 -1.47 5.55 -14.72
C ILE A 83 -2.68 5.16 -13.85
N ALA A 84 -2.93 3.87 -13.67
CA ALA A 84 -4.14 3.37 -13.01
C ALA A 84 -4.39 3.94 -11.59
N MET A 85 -3.31 4.31 -10.87
CA MET A 85 -3.38 4.93 -9.54
C MET A 85 -3.85 6.40 -9.57
N MET A 86 -3.68 7.07 -10.71
CA MET A 86 -4.03 8.48 -10.94
C MET A 86 -5.30 8.63 -11.78
N ASP A 87 -5.86 7.53 -12.30
CA ASP A 87 -7.13 7.55 -13.03
C ASP A 87 -8.33 7.47 -12.07
N ARG A 88 -9.05 8.58 -11.94
CA ARG A 88 -10.27 8.69 -11.12
C ARG A 88 -11.32 7.62 -11.46
N LYS A 89 -11.33 7.12 -12.70
CA LYS A 89 -12.26 6.06 -13.14
C LYS A 89 -11.99 4.71 -12.46
N LYS A 90 -10.80 4.52 -11.89
CA LYS A 90 -10.38 3.29 -11.18
C LYS A 90 -10.44 3.43 -9.67
N LYS A 91 -11.22 4.39 -9.15
CA LYS A 91 -11.43 4.57 -7.70
C LYS A 91 -11.92 3.29 -7.01
N ASP A 92 -12.61 2.40 -7.71
CA ASP A 92 -13.04 1.11 -7.15
C ASP A 92 -11.92 0.09 -6.95
N GLU A 93 -10.79 0.26 -7.61
CA GLU A 93 -9.61 -0.58 -7.44
C GLU A 93 -8.72 -0.09 -6.28
N LEU A 94 -9.03 1.06 -5.68
CA LEU A 94 -8.28 1.70 -4.60
C LEU A 94 -7.96 0.75 -3.45
N PRO A 95 -8.92 -0.02 -2.88
CA PRO A 95 -8.60 -0.94 -1.80
C PRO A 95 -7.57 -2.00 -2.21
N LYS A 96 -7.70 -2.54 -3.43
CA LYS A 96 -6.77 -3.54 -3.96
C LYS A 96 -5.37 -2.95 -4.20
N MET A 97 -5.30 -1.71 -4.69
CA MET A 97 -4.04 -0.99 -4.84
C MET A 97 -3.35 -0.75 -3.50
N GLN A 98 -4.10 -0.40 -2.45
CA GLN A 98 -3.57 -0.23 -1.10
C GLN A 98 -3.02 -1.54 -0.52
N VAL A 99 -3.72 -2.67 -0.69
CA VAL A 99 -3.17 -3.99 -0.30
C VAL A 99 -1.83 -4.26 -1.00
N GLY A 100 -1.76 -4.05 -2.32
CA GLY A 100 -0.53 -4.24 -3.09
C GLY A 100 0.61 -3.32 -2.65
N PHE A 101 0.31 -2.06 -2.32
CA PHE A 101 1.28 -1.10 -1.79
C PHE A 101 1.81 -1.52 -0.41
N ILE A 102 0.92 -1.96 0.48
CA ILE A 102 1.28 -2.45 1.81
C ILE A 102 2.20 -3.67 1.70
N ASP A 103 1.85 -4.65 0.86
CA ASP A 103 2.60 -5.88 0.70
C ASP A 103 3.98 -5.65 0.05
N ALA A 104 4.05 -4.77 -0.96
CA ALA A 104 5.28 -4.56 -1.70
C ALA A 104 6.27 -3.59 -1.02
N ILE A 105 5.77 -2.67 -0.18
CA ILE A 105 6.58 -1.57 0.37
C ILE A 105 6.54 -1.54 1.88
N CYS A 106 5.35 -1.34 2.47
CA CYS A 106 5.25 -1.09 3.91
C CYS A 106 5.63 -2.32 4.73
N MET A 107 5.19 -3.52 4.33
CA MET A 107 5.42 -4.74 5.10
C MET A 107 6.90 -5.12 5.19
N PRO A 108 7.66 -5.17 4.08
CA PRO A 108 9.08 -5.37 4.17
C PRO A 108 9.77 -4.33 5.05
N VAL A 109 9.42 -3.04 4.93
CA VAL A 109 10.05 -1.97 5.70
C VAL A 109 9.82 -2.17 7.20
N TYR A 110 8.57 -2.28 7.66
CA TYR A 110 8.27 -2.38 9.09
C TYR A 110 8.64 -3.73 9.70
N LYS A 111 8.65 -4.81 8.91
CA LYS A 111 9.16 -6.10 9.38
C LYS A 111 10.65 -6.01 9.74
N ASN A 112 11.46 -5.44 8.85
CA ASN A 112 12.89 -5.25 9.11
C ASN A 112 13.12 -4.36 10.33
N PHE A 113 12.37 -3.27 10.48
CA PHE A 113 12.48 -2.41 11.66
C PHE A 113 12.10 -3.14 12.97
N ALA A 114 11.07 -3.99 12.94
CA ALA A 114 10.67 -4.80 14.10
C ALA A 114 11.70 -5.89 14.44
N ASP A 115 12.36 -6.47 13.44
CA ASP A 115 13.43 -7.48 13.59
C ASP A 115 14.74 -6.86 14.13
N MET A 116 15.00 -5.60 13.79
CA MET A 116 16.11 -4.80 14.32
C MET A 116 15.86 -4.36 15.77
N ASN A 117 14.67 -3.83 16.06
CA ASN A 117 14.31 -3.36 17.39
C ASN A 117 12.89 -3.80 17.78
N PRO A 118 12.74 -4.69 18.78
CA PRO A 118 11.44 -5.15 19.24
C PRO A 118 10.48 -4.04 19.67
N SER A 119 10.97 -2.86 20.07
CA SER A 119 10.11 -1.72 20.42
C SER A 119 9.31 -1.16 19.23
N LEU A 120 9.70 -1.49 17.99
CA LEU A 120 9.04 -1.06 16.76
C LEU A 120 7.95 -2.04 16.29
N LYS A 121 7.77 -3.18 16.97
CA LYS A 121 6.69 -4.15 16.68
C LYS A 121 5.29 -3.53 16.59
N PRO A 122 4.88 -2.55 17.44
CA PRO A 122 3.56 -1.94 17.32
C PRO A 122 3.30 -1.27 15.96
N LEU A 123 4.34 -0.79 15.28
CA LEU A 123 4.21 -0.23 13.93
C LEU A 123 3.89 -1.32 12.92
N LEU A 124 4.61 -2.44 12.97
CA LEU A 124 4.35 -3.63 12.14
C LEU A 124 2.92 -4.16 12.35
N GLU A 125 2.47 -4.23 13.61
CA GLU A 125 1.10 -4.63 13.96
C GLU A 125 0.05 -3.65 13.43
N GLY A 126 0.31 -2.34 13.51
CA GLY A 126 -0.54 -1.31 12.92
C GLY A 126 -0.72 -1.51 11.41
N VAL A 127 0.39 -1.70 10.68
CA VAL A 127 0.33 -1.94 9.24
C VAL A 127 -0.37 -3.25 8.91
N SER A 128 -0.12 -4.32 9.68
CA SER A 128 -0.80 -5.61 9.49
C SER A 128 -2.31 -5.51 9.69
N ARG A 129 -2.77 -4.74 10.68
CA ARG A 129 -4.20 -4.47 10.90
C ARG A 129 -4.82 -3.71 9.73
N ASN A 130 -4.18 -2.62 9.29
CA ASN A 130 -4.69 -1.83 8.18
C ASN A 130 -4.70 -2.62 6.86
N ARG A 131 -3.73 -3.51 6.65
CA ARG A 131 -3.75 -4.44 5.50
C ARG A 131 -5.03 -5.27 5.47
N VAL A 132 -5.44 -5.82 6.61
CA VAL A 132 -6.64 -6.65 6.73
C VAL A 132 -7.90 -5.83 6.44
N GLU A 133 -8.00 -4.61 6.95
CA GLU A 133 -9.12 -3.72 6.65
C GLU A 133 -9.21 -3.36 5.16
N TRP A 134 -8.08 -3.05 4.51
CA TRP A 134 -8.05 -2.83 3.07
C TRP A 134 -8.44 -4.07 2.26
N GLU A 135 -7.99 -5.25 2.69
CA GLU A 135 -8.36 -6.50 2.04
C GLU A 135 -9.86 -6.80 2.18
N LYS A 136 -10.45 -6.47 3.34
CA LYS A 136 -11.89 -6.56 3.55
C LYS A 136 -12.65 -5.64 2.59
N LEU A 137 -12.25 -4.37 2.48
CA LEU A 137 -12.85 -3.42 1.54
C LEU A 137 -12.69 -3.87 0.08
N ALA A 138 -11.53 -4.44 -0.28
CA ALA A 138 -11.31 -4.97 -1.63
C ALA A 138 -12.28 -6.10 -1.96
N LYS A 139 -12.48 -7.05 -1.03
CA LYS A 139 -13.42 -8.16 -1.19
C LYS A 139 -14.88 -7.69 -1.25
N GLU A 140 -15.25 -6.68 -0.46
CA GLU A 140 -16.60 -6.10 -0.49
C GLU A 140 -16.89 -5.49 -1.87
N ARG A 141 -15.97 -4.70 -2.43
CA ARG A 141 -16.14 -4.12 -3.78
C ARG A 141 -16.12 -5.17 -4.89
N GLU A 142 -15.36 -6.25 -4.74
CA GLU A 142 -15.38 -7.36 -5.71
C GLU A 142 -16.74 -8.07 -5.71
N LYS A 143 -17.35 -8.28 -4.53
CA LYS A 143 -18.69 -8.90 -4.41
C LYS A 143 -19.79 -8.03 -5.01
N GLU A 144 -19.74 -6.72 -4.85
CA GLU A 144 -20.70 -5.78 -5.45
C GLU A 144 -20.66 -5.80 -6.99
N LYS A 145 -19.52 -6.16 -7.59
CA LYS A 145 -19.36 -6.29 -9.05
C LYS A 145 -19.89 -7.60 -9.61
N LEU A 146 -20.11 -8.63 -8.78
CA LEU A 146 -20.73 -9.90 -9.21
C LEU A 146 -22.26 -9.75 -9.20
N PRO A 147 -22.95 -9.92 -10.35
CA PRO A 147 -24.41 -9.90 -10.35
C PRO A 147 -24.94 -11.05 -9.48
N ALA A 148 -26.02 -10.77 -8.74
CA ALA A 148 -26.76 -11.76 -7.98
C ALA A 148 -27.40 -12.80 -8.92
N THR A 149 -26.63 -13.81 -9.34
CA THR A 149 -27.14 -14.88 -10.20
C THR A 149 -27.69 -16.02 -9.35
N ASN A 150 -29.01 -16.23 -9.49
CA ASN A 150 -29.82 -17.43 -9.23
C ASN A 150 -30.38 -17.67 -7.82
N SER A 151 -31.59 -17.13 -7.61
CA SER A 151 -32.64 -17.78 -6.83
C SER A 151 -33.98 -17.62 -7.56
N SER A 152 -34.19 -18.42 -8.60
CA SER A 152 -35.50 -18.63 -9.22
C SER A 152 -35.50 -19.96 -10.00
N ASN A 153 -36.57 -20.73 -9.83
CA ASN A 153 -36.90 -22.01 -10.49
C ASN A 153 -36.32 -23.29 -9.91
N GLN A 154 -36.68 -23.59 -8.65
CA GLN A 154 -37.26 -24.90 -8.36
C GLN A 154 -38.76 -24.71 -8.17
N ASN A 155 -39.54 -24.84 -9.25
CA ASN A 155 -40.94 -25.24 -9.16
C ASN A 155 -41.41 -25.77 -10.52
N SER A 156 -42.07 -26.93 -10.46
CA SER A 156 -42.95 -27.50 -11.49
C SER A 156 -42.33 -28.45 -12.53
N VAL A 157 -42.03 -29.69 -12.12
CA VAL A 157 -42.46 -30.88 -12.89
C VAL A 157 -42.92 -31.98 -11.91
N LYS A 158 -44.18 -31.89 -11.47
CA LYS A 158 -44.98 -33.04 -11.01
C LYS A 158 -46.45 -32.83 -11.43
N LYS A 159 -47.03 -33.88 -12.02
CA LYS A 159 -48.40 -34.04 -12.57
C LYS A 159 -48.61 -33.27 -13.88
N VAL A 160 -49.02 -33.91 -14.97
CA VAL A 160 -50.15 -34.86 -15.13
C VAL A 160 -49.74 -36.04 -16.01
#